data_AF-V8BPY9-F1
#
_entry.id   AF-V8BPY9-F1
#
_cell.length_a   1.000
_cell.length_b   1.000
_cell.length_c   1.000
_cell.angle_alpha   90.00
_cell.angle_beta   90.00
_cell.angle_gamma   90.00
#
_symmetry.space_group_name_H-M   'P 1'
#
loop_
_entity.id
_entity.type
_entity.pdbx_description
1 polymer ?
#
loop_
_entity_poly.entity_id
_entity_poly.type
_entity_poly.pdbx_seq_one_letter_code
_entity_poly.pdbx_strand_id
1 'polypeptide(L)'
;MNDLTTVLRQRILIVYSDIEWRDEMFSKVLDAYPHDMINKMIKSRCGCWIELKDGTMIRFVYASDAARGIRANKIIAQPGIDETFLYTVFRRMLISDSDMYVATDTEVKHAAIYYIDEDTRDAK
;
A
#
# COMPACT_ATOMS: atom_id res chain seq x y z
N MET A 1 -7.03 -9.69 23.69
CA MET A 1 -5.64 -9.30 24.02
C MET A 1 -4.81 -9.64 22.81
N ASN A 2 -4.34 -8.63 22.06
CA ASN A 2 -3.52 -8.86 20.87
C ASN A 2 -2.17 -9.44 21.34
N ASP A 3 -1.78 -10.58 20.78
CA ASP A 3 -0.45 -11.19 21.00
C ASP A 3 0.64 -10.16 20.62
N LEU A 4 1.80 -10.19 21.29
CA LEU A 4 2.97 -9.38 20.95
C LEU A 4 3.32 -9.50 19.45
N THR A 5 3.10 -10.68 18.86
CA THR A 5 3.24 -10.89 17.41
C THR A 5 2.27 -10.02 16.61
N THR A 6 1.05 -9.78 17.10
CA THR A 6 0.06 -8.90 16.44
C THR A 6 0.44 -7.42 16.52
N VAL A 7 1.27 -7.04 17.50
CA VAL A 7 1.85 -5.69 17.62
C VAL A 7 3.03 -5.50 16.67
N LEU A 8 3.83 -6.54 16.45
CA LEU A 8 5.00 -6.50 15.56
C LEU A 8 4.66 -6.65 14.08
N ARG A 9 3.57 -7.34 13.75
CA ARG A 9 3.14 -7.58 12.37
C ARG A 9 2.62 -6.30 11.72
N GLN A 10 3.29 -5.86 10.65
CA GLN A 10 2.79 -4.76 9.84
C GLN A 10 1.80 -5.26 8.78
N ARG A 11 0.74 -4.49 8.55
CA ARG A 11 -0.19 -4.64 7.43
C ARG A 11 0.06 -3.52 6.45
N ILE A 12 0.72 -3.83 5.35
CA ILE A 12 1.01 -2.88 4.28
C ILE A 12 -0.01 -3.10 3.18
N LEU A 13 -0.70 -2.04 2.79
CA LEU A 13 -1.69 -2.05 1.72
C LEU A 13 -1.13 -1.28 0.52
N ILE A 14 -0.97 -1.95 -0.61
CA ILE A 14 -0.58 -1.33 -1.88
C ILE A 14 -1.84 -1.17 -2.72
N VAL A 15 -2.24 0.09 -2.97
CA VAL A 15 -3.46 0.43 -3.70
C VAL A 15 -3.09 0.76 -5.14
N TYR A 16 -3.74 0.09 -6.10
CA TYR A 16 -3.45 0.24 -7.53
C TYR A 16 -4.72 0.48 -8.35
N SER A 17 -4.62 1.22 -9.44
CA SER A 17 -5.66 1.37 -10.47
C SER A 17 -5.28 0.69 -11.79
N ASP A 18 -3.98 0.37 -11.97
CA ASP A 18 -3.47 -0.32 -13.15
C ASP A 18 -2.85 -1.68 -12.82
N ILE A 19 -3.09 -2.67 -13.68
CA ILE A 19 -2.66 -4.06 -13.44
C ILE A 19 -1.17 -4.29 -13.72
N GLU A 20 -0.60 -3.54 -14.66
CA GLU A 20 0.82 -3.61 -14.99
C GLU A 20 1.63 -2.97 -13.86
N TRP A 21 1.16 -1.84 -13.33
CA TRP A 21 1.75 -1.19 -12.17
C TRP A 21 1.71 -2.07 -10.91
N ARG A 22 0.60 -2.78 -10.68
CA ARG A 22 0.53 -3.80 -9.61
C ARG A 22 1.64 -4.84 -9.77
N ASP A 23 1.85 -5.33 -10.99
CA ASP A 23 2.81 -6.38 -11.28
C ASP A 23 4.26 -5.90 -11.12
N GLU A 24 4.55 -4.68 -11.54
CA GLU A 24 5.82 -4.02 -11.31
C GLU A 24 6.10 -3.86 -9.81
N MET A 25 5.14 -3.33 -9.05
CA MET A 25 5.29 -3.16 -7.60
C MET A 25 5.42 -4.49 -6.87
N PHE A 26 4.74 -5.54 -7.33
CA PHE A 26 4.92 -6.88 -6.79
C PHE A 26 6.36 -7.36 -6.95
N SER A 27 6.95 -7.18 -8.14
CA SER A 27 8.36 -7.51 -8.37
C SER A 27 9.30 -6.66 -7.51
N LYS A 28 9.09 -5.35 -7.41
CA LYS A 28 9.91 -4.47 -6.54
C LYS A 28 9.89 -4.91 -5.07
N VAL A 29 8.74 -5.40 -4.57
CA VAL A 29 8.64 -5.95 -3.22
C VAL A 29 9.47 -7.22 -3.09
N LEU A 30 9.44 -8.12 -4.08
CA LEU A 30 10.27 -9.33 -4.09
C LEU A 30 11.77 -9.03 -4.19
N ASP A 31 12.15 -7.96 -4.89
CA ASP A 31 13.55 -7.54 -4.97
C ASP A 31 14.04 -6.94 -3.65
N ALA A 32 13.16 -6.25 -2.91
CA ALA A 32 13.46 -5.65 -1.61
C ALA A 32 13.51 -6.67 -0.46
N TYR A 33 12.67 -7.73 -0.53
CA TYR A 33 12.63 -8.79 0.47
C TYR A 33 13.19 -10.09 -0.11
N PRO A 34 14.41 -10.52 0.30
CA PRO A 34 14.98 -11.75 -0.22
C PRO A 34 14.08 -12.96 0.05
N HIS A 35 14.16 -13.96 -0.82
CA HIS A 35 13.21 -15.08 -0.86
C HIS A 35 13.15 -15.89 0.44
N ASP A 36 14.22 -15.86 1.24
CA ASP A 36 14.29 -16.51 2.55
C ASP A 36 13.47 -15.78 3.63
N MET A 37 13.10 -14.51 3.42
CA MET A 37 12.20 -13.76 4.30
C MET A 37 10.72 -13.98 3.97
N ILE A 38 10.41 -14.55 2.80
CA ILE A 38 9.04 -14.82 2.37
C ILE A 38 8.55 -16.12 3.02
N ASN A 39 7.39 -16.04 3.66
CA ASN A 39 6.67 -17.21 4.19
C ASN A 39 5.74 -17.78 3.11
N LYS A 40 4.90 -16.91 2.51
CA LYS A 40 3.90 -17.30 1.51
C LYS A 40 3.59 -16.13 0.58
N MET A 41 3.22 -16.41 -0.66
CA MET A 41 2.73 -15.39 -1.58
C MET A 41 1.63 -15.93 -2.49
N ILE A 42 0.75 -15.04 -2.96
CA ILE A 42 -0.23 -15.31 -4.01
C ILE A 42 -0.19 -14.14 -4.99
N LYS A 43 -0.06 -14.43 -6.29
CA LYS A 43 -0.26 -13.46 -7.38
C LYS A 43 -1.29 -14.04 -8.35
N SER A 44 -2.52 -13.53 -8.27
CA SER A 44 -3.64 -13.97 -9.11
C SER A 44 -4.56 -12.80 -9.44
N ARG A 45 -5.52 -13.01 -10.35
CA ARG A 45 -6.54 -11.99 -10.67
C ARG A 45 -7.46 -11.66 -9.49
N CYS A 46 -7.73 -12.63 -8.62
CA CYS A 46 -8.68 -12.48 -7.51
C CYS A 46 -8.01 -12.16 -6.17
N GLY A 47 -6.68 -12.12 -6.14
CA GLY A 47 -5.92 -11.87 -4.91
C GLY A 47 -4.44 -11.77 -5.20
N CYS A 48 -3.81 -10.74 -4.65
CA CYS A 48 -2.39 -10.49 -4.77
C CYS A 48 -1.84 -10.02 -3.41
N TRP A 49 -0.94 -10.81 -2.82
CA TRP A 49 -0.37 -10.54 -1.50
C TRP A 49 0.90 -11.36 -1.24
N ILE A 50 1.71 -10.88 -0.29
CA ILE A 50 2.92 -11.49 0.21
C ILE A 50 2.86 -11.49 1.75
N GLU A 51 3.20 -12.62 2.36
CA GLU A 51 3.37 -12.80 3.79
C GLU A 51 4.84 -13.08 4.08
N LEU A 52 5.44 -12.29 4.95
CA LEU A 52 6.81 -12.44 5.41
C LEU A 52 6.86 -13.32 6.68
N LYS A 53 8.04 -13.88 7.00
CA LYS A 53 8.24 -14.79 8.14
C LYS A 53 8.01 -14.14 9.51
N ASP A 54 8.18 -12.82 9.61
CA ASP A 54 7.83 -12.05 10.82
C ASP A 54 6.30 -11.85 10.97
N GLY A 55 5.52 -12.30 9.98
CA GLY A 55 4.08 -12.17 9.87
C GLY A 55 3.60 -10.84 9.28
N THR A 56 4.49 -10.01 8.75
CA THR A 56 4.15 -8.82 7.98
C THR A 56 3.37 -9.24 6.73
N MET A 57 2.23 -8.58 6.50
CA MET A 57 1.34 -8.84 5.38
C MET A 57 1.37 -7.65 4.42
N ILE A 58 1.77 -7.89 3.18
CA ILE A 58 1.74 -6.93 2.08
C ILE A 58 0.61 -7.33 1.15
N ARG A 59 -0.44 -6.52 1.05
CA ARG A 59 -1.64 -6.83 0.26
C ARG A 59 -1.84 -5.81 -0.84
N PHE A 60 -2.09 -6.27 -2.05
CA PHE A 60 -2.40 -5.44 -3.20
C PHE A 60 -3.91 -5.36 -3.38
N VAL A 61 -4.46 -4.16 -3.50
CA VAL A 61 -5.90 -3.93 -3.66
C VAL A 61 -6.19 -2.93 -4.75
N TYR A 62 -7.23 -3.22 -5.53
CA TYR A 62 -7.69 -2.30 -6.57
C TYR A 62 -8.37 -1.08 -5.93
N ALA A 63 -8.08 0.11 -6.45
CA ALA A 63 -8.64 1.39 -6.06
C ALA A 63 -10.15 1.45 -6.33
N SER A 64 -10.93 0.83 -5.45
CA SER A 64 -12.38 0.75 -5.55
C SER A 64 -13.01 0.71 -4.17
N ASP A 65 -14.32 0.97 -4.11
CA ASP A 65 -15.09 0.88 -2.86
C ASP A 65 -15.09 -0.51 -2.22
N ALA A 66 -14.79 -1.56 -3.00
CA ALA A 66 -14.63 -2.91 -2.46
C ALA A 66 -13.43 -3.03 -1.51
N ALA A 67 -12.49 -2.09 -1.56
CA ALA A 67 -11.37 -2.04 -0.61
C ALA A 67 -11.79 -1.54 0.77
N ARG A 68 -13.01 -0.99 0.94
CA ARG A 68 -13.56 -0.49 2.22
C ARG A 68 -13.48 -1.53 3.34
N GLY A 69 -13.05 -1.11 4.54
CA GLY A 69 -12.87 -1.96 5.72
C GLY A 69 -11.52 -2.71 5.85
N ILE A 70 -10.61 -2.66 4.87
CA ILE A 70 -9.32 -3.36 4.96
C ILE A 70 -8.35 -2.60 5.86
N ARG A 71 -8.16 -3.08 7.10
CA ARG A 71 -7.24 -2.43 8.05
C ARG A 71 -5.77 -2.57 7.65
N ALA A 72 -5.04 -1.46 7.68
CA ALA A 72 -3.63 -1.39 7.35
C ALA A 72 -2.86 -0.54 8.37
N ASN A 73 -1.58 -0.83 8.56
CA ASN A 73 -0.63 0.03 9.27
C ASN A 73 -0.06 1.09 8.32
N LYS A 74 0.24 0.69 7.07
CA LYS A 74 0.77 1.58 6.04
C LYS A 74 -0.01 1.40 4.74
N ILE A 75 -0.23 2.50 4.03
CA ILE A 75 -0.91 2.49 2.73
C ILE A 75 0.00 3.16 1.72
N ILE A 76 0.28 2.46 0.62
CA ILE A 76 1.11 2.94 -0.48
C ILE A 76 0.22 2.97 -1.72
N ALA A 77 -0.07 4.14 -2.25
CA ALA A 77 -0.94 4.33 -3.41
C ALA A 77 -0.14 4.51 -4.70
N GLN A 78 -0.69 3.98 -5.79
CA GLN A 78 -0.26 4.32 -7.15
C GLN A 78 -0.45 5.84 -7.41
N PRO A 79 0.50 6.50 -8.11
CA PRO A 79 0.31 7.87 -8.57
C PRO A 79 -0.95 8.03 -9.43
N GLY A 80 -1.61 9.19 -9.35
CA GLY A 80 -2.84 9.48 -10.08
C GLY A 80 -4.13 8.91 -9.46
N ILE A 81 -4.04 8.24 -8.30
CA ILE A 81 -5.23 8.00 -7.47
C ILE A 81 -5.64 9.32 -6.83
N ASP A 82 -6.90 9.71 -7.04
CA ASP A 82 -7.49 10.93 -6.48
C ASP A 82 -7.32 11.03 -4.97
N GLU A 83 -6.87 12.19 -4.50
CA GLU A 83 -6.61 12.47 -3.09
C GLU A 83 -7.89 12.27 -2.26
N THR A 84 -9.02 12.81 -2.73
CA THR A 84 -10.28 12.74 -2.00
C THR A 84 -10.72 11.29 -1.83
N PHE A 85 -10.63 10.48 -2.87
CA PHE A 85 -10.89 9.05 -2.83
C PHE A 85 -9.96 8.34 -1.86
N LEU A 86 -8.66 8.60 -1.95
CA LEU A 86 -7.66 7.97 -1.10
C LEU A 86 -7.94 8.25 0.38
N TYR A 87 -8.20 9.50 0.76
CA TYR A 87 -8.52 9.86 2.14
C TYR A 87 -9.92 9.41 2.58
N THR A 88 -10.93 9.46 1.71
CA THR A 88 -12.30 9.08 2.08
C THR A 88 -12.41 7.57 2.32
N VAL A 89 -11.79 6.77 1.47
CA VAL A 89 -11.87 5.31 1.53
C VAL A 89 -10.85 4.74 2.51
N PHE A 90 -9.60 5.19 2.47
CA PHE A 90 -8.50 4.49 3.13
C PHE A 90 -8.04 5.12 4.45
N ARG A 91 -8.27 6.42 4.70
CA ARG A 91 -7.82 7.07 5.94
C ARG A 91 -8.40 6.40 7.19
N ARG A 92 -9.67 6.00 7.14
CA ARG A 92 -10.36 5.32 8.26
C ARG A 92 -9.90 3.87 8.48
N MET A 93 -9.04 3.36 7.61
CA MET A 93 -8.51 2.00 7.69
C MET A 93 -7.16 1.90 8.39
N LEU A 94 -6.51 3.04 8.62
CA LEU A 94 -5.24 3.08 9.30
C LEU A 94 -5.42 2.68 10.76
N ILE A 95 -4.60 1.74 11.23
CA ILE A 95 -4.60 1.26 12.62
C ILE A 95 -3.96 2.31 13.56
N SER A 96 -3.20 3.27 13.01
CA SER A 96 -2.59 4.42 13.71
C SER A 96 -2.52 5.64 12.78
N ASP A 97 -2.47 6.86 13.34
CA ASP A 97 -2.87 8.09 12.66
C ASP A 97 -2.10 8.57 11.42
N SER A 98 -0.97 7.99 10.97
CA SER A 98 -0.16 8.71 9.96
C SER A 98 0.84 7.85 9.18
N ASP A 99 0.38 7.04 8.23
CA ASP A 99 1.32 6.31 7.35
C ASP A 99 0.73 6.07 5.94
N MET A 100 0.33 7.15 5.26
CA MET A 100 -0.10 7.11 3.85
C MET A 100 1.01 7.66 2.95
N TYR A 101 1.33 6.93 1.90
CA TYR A 101 2.43 7.20 0.99
C TYR A 101 1.97 7.05 -0.47
N VAL A 102 2.65 7.75 -1.38
CA VAL A 102 2.48 7.62 -2.83
C VAL A 102 3.82 7.17 -3.43
N ALA A 103 3.78 6.11 -4.25
CA ALA A 103 4.96 5.51 -4.87
C ALA A 103 5.16 6.01 -6.29
N THR A 104 5.93 7.09 -6.45
CA THR A 104 6.31 7.63 -7.76
C THR A 104 7.38 6.77 -8.43
N ASP A 105 7.67 7.06 -9.70
CA ASP A 105 8.68 6.32 -10.48
C ASP A 105 10.07 6.37 -9.84
N THR A 106 10.39 7.47 -9.15
CA THR A 106 11.72 7.71 -8.56
C THR A 106 11.79 7.42 -7.06
N GLU A 107 10.68 7.54 -6.33
CA GLU A 107 10.67 7.45 -4.86
C GLU A 107 9.28 7.24 -4.25
N VAL A 108 9.24 6.79 -3.00
CA VAL A 108 8.03 6.72 -2.18
C VAL A 108 7.97 7.93 -1.25
N LYS A 109 6.93 8.77 -1.39
CA LYS A 109 6.74 10.00 -0.60
C LYS A 109 5.55 9.92 0.32
N HIS A 110 5.55 10.71 1.39
CA HIS A 110 4.36 10.89 2.22
C HIS A 110 3.24 11.56 1.40
N ALA A 111 2.02 11.05 1.48
CA ALA A 111 0.90 11.49 0.63
C ALA A 111 0.63 12.99 0.76
N ALA A 112 0.65 13.52 1.99
CA ALA A 112 0.44 14.95 2.24
C ALA A 112 1.47 15.85 1.53
N ILE A 113 2.71 15.39 1.35
CA ILE A 113 3.74 16.17 0.65
C ILE A 113 3.52 16.06 -0.86
N TYR A 114 3.22 14.85 -1.35
CA TYR A 114 3.01 14.60 -2.78
C TYR A 114 1.90 15.48 -3.37
N TYR A 115 0.74 15.56 -2.72
CA TYR A 115 -0.39 16.33 -3.24
C TYR A 115 -0.18 17.84 -3.18
N ILE A 116 0.55 18.36 -2.18
CA ILE A 116 0.97 19.78 -2.16
C ILE A 116 1.88 20.10 -3.37
N ASP A 117 2.81 19.20 -3.68
CA ASP A 117 3.72 19.36 -4.84
C ASP A 117 2.97 19.23 -6.19
N GLU A 118 1.87 18.49 -6.23
CA GLU A 118 1.04 18.32 -7.43
C GLU A 118 0.19 19.57 -7.71
N ASP A 119 -0.54 20.06 -6.71
CA ASP A 119 -1.35 21.29 -6.80
C ASP A 119 -0.51 22.50 -7.25
N THR A 120 0.74 22.60 -6.76
CA THR A 120 1.65 23.68 -7.14
C THR A 120 2.22 23.56 -8.55
N ARG A 121 2.25 22.35 -9.12
CA ARG A 121 2.63 22.12 -10.52
C ARG A 121 1.48 22.47 -11.47
N ASP A 122 0.26 22.10 -11.12
CA ASP A 122 -0.92 22.37 -11.94
C ASP A 122 -1.35 23.86 -11.93
N ALA A 123 -0.88 24.63 -10.94
CA ALA A 123 -1.09 26.08 -10.87
C ALA A 123 -0.12 26.92 -11.74
N LYS A 124 0.82 26.30 -12.47
CA LYS A 124 1.78 26.98 -13.36
C LYS A 124 1.47 26.71 -14.84
#